data_AF-A0A2S5X6S6-F1
#
_entry.id   AF-A0A2S5X6S6-F1
#
_cell.length_a   1.000
_cell.length_b   1.000
_cell.length_c   1.000
_cell.angle_alpha   90.00
_cell.angle_beta   90.00
_cell.angle_gamma   90.00
#
_symmetry.space_group_name_H-M   'P 1'
#
loop_
_entity.id
_entity.type
_entity.pdbx_description
1 polymer ?
#
loop_
_entity_poly.entity_id
_entity_poly.type
_entity_poly.pdbx_seq_one_letter_code
_entity_poly.pdbx_strand_id
1 'polypeptide(L)'
;MTQQRYRVSEAASLLGVSDDTVRRWGAGGRLDLQDDAGAKTVSGAQLASLATELADSNRRADLADLPPASARNRMRGIVTRLTLDTVMAQVDVQAGPFRLVSLVSREAVDELGIEVGSVVVASVKATNVGIEGVPSV
;
A
#
# COMPACT_ATOMS: atom_id res chain seq x y z
N MET A 1 -14.27 4.22 25.71
CA MET A 1 -13.87 3.27 24.65
C MET A 1 -12.37 3.13 24.74
N THR A 2 -11.86 1.93 25.02
CA THR A 2 -10.43 1.68 25.17
C THR A 2 -9.74 1.97 23.84
N GLN A 3 -8.79 2.90 23.83
CA GLN A 3 -8.07 3.26 22.60
C GLN A 3 -7.10 2.13 22.24
N GLN A 4 -7.26 1.54 21.06
CA GLN A 4 -6.35 0.50 20.58
C GLN A 4 -4.92 1.06 20.50
N ARG A 5 -3.95 0.31 21.02
CA ARG A 5 -2.53 0.67 21.00
C ARG A 5 -1.74 -0.40 20.27
N TYR A 6 -0.66 0.00 19.62
CA TYR A 6 0.21 -0.86 18.83
C TYR A 6 1.63 -0.74 19.35
N ARG A 7 2.34 -1.86 19.49
CA ARG A 7 3.78 -1.85 19.74
C ARG A 7 4.52 -1.23 18.56
N VAL A 8 5.72 -0.72 18.81
CA VAL A 8 6.59 -0.15 17.77
C VAL A 8 6.73 -1.06 16.55
N SER A 9 6.92 -2.37 16.75
CA SER A 9 7.06 -3.34 15.67
C SER A 9 5.78 -3.52 14.84
N GLU A 10 4.62 -3.52 15.50
CA GLU A 10 3.32 -3.61 14.82
C GLU A 10 3.03 -2.33 14.03
N ALA A 11 3.31 -1.17 14.63
CA ALA A 11 3.20 0.11 13.96
C ALA A 11 4.14 0.21 12.74
N ALA A 12 5.38 -0.24 12.87
CA ALA A 12 6.36 -0.29 11.79
C ALA A 12 5.85 -1.15 10.62
N SER A 13 5.35 -2.35 10.94
CA SER A 13 4.75 -3.25 9.94
C SER A 13 3.54 -2.64 9.24
N LEU A 14 2.62 -1.99 9.97
CA LEU A 14 1.43 -1.35 9.40
C LEU A 14 1.78 -0.17 8.48
N LEU A 15 2.83 0.59 8.81
CA LEU A 15 3.29 1.73 8.03
C LEU A 15 4.25 1.36 6.89
N GLY A 16 4.71 0.11 6.82
CA GLY A 16 5.70 -0.34 5.84
C GLY A 16 7.07 0.30 6.03
N VAL A 17 7.49 0.56 7.28
CA VAL A 17 8.79 1.14 7.64
C VAL A 17 9.52 0.28 8.68
N SER A 18 10.77 0.62 8.99
CA SER A 18 11.52 -0.07 10.04
C SER A 18 11.12 0.38 11.45
N ASP A 19 11.32 -0.49 12.45
CA ASP A 19 11.18 -0.16 13.87
C ASP A 19 12.01 1.07 14.27
N ASP A 20 13.22 1.20 13.74
CA ASP A 20 14.10 2.34 14.01
C ASP A 20 13.50 3.65 13.49
N THR A 21 12.87 3.62 12.32
CA THR A 21 12.14 4.77 11.77
C THR A 21 11.03 5.23 12.72
N VAL A 22 10.26 4.30 13.27
CA VAL A 22 9.18 4.60 14.23
C VAL A 22 9.74 5.14 15.54
N ARG A 23 10.82 4.56 16.07
CA ARG A 23 11.50 5.04 17.28
C ARG A 23 12.04 6.46 17.09
N ARG A 24 12.66 6.72 15.93
CA ARG A 24 13.17 8.05 15.56
C ARG A 24 12.04 9.07 15.47
N TRP A 25 10.89 8.72 14.91
CA TRP A 25 9.71 9.59 14.90
C TRP A 25 9.16 9.85 16.30
N GLY A 26 9.22 8.86 17.20
CA GLY A 26 8.91 9.04 18.61
C GLY A 26 9.85 10.03 19.30
N ALA A 27 11.16 9.82 19.16
CA ALA A 27 12.17 10.71 19.73
C ALA A 27 12.08 12.15 19.18
N GLY A 28 11.66 12.31 17.91
CA GLY A 28 11.43 13.60 17.27
C GLY A 28 10.05 14.21 17.53
N GLY A 29 9.21 13.62 18.38
CA GLY A 29 7.88 14.14 18.73
C GLY A 29 6.80 14.01 17.65
N ARG A 30 7.08 13.31 16.55
CA ARG A 30 6.10 13.03 15.49
C ARG A 30 5.10 11.94 15.92
N LEU A 31 5.54 11.01 16.75
CA LEU A 31 4.69 9.99 17.38
C LEU A 31 4.75 10.11 18.90
N ASP A 32 3.61 9.99 19.59
CA ASP A 32 3.58 9.90 21.06
C ASP A 32 3.75 8.43 21.46
N LEU A 33 5.01 8.05 21.73
CA LEU A 33 5.34 6.71 22.19
C LEU A 33 5.28 6.65 23.72
N GLN A 34 4.38 5.82 24.23
CA GLN A 34 4.21 5.59 25.67
C GLN A 34 4.76 4.22 26.05
N ASP A 35 5.28 4.10 27.26
CA ASP A 35 5.64 2.80 27.83
C ASP A 35 4.39 2.06 28.29
N ASP A 36 4.25 0.82 27.84
CA ASP A 36 3.21 -0.10 28.26
C ASP A 36 3.83 -1.48 28.49
N ALA A 37 3.82 -1.94 29.75
CA ALA A 37 4.42 -3.21 30.18
C ALA A 37 5.85 -3.47 29.65
N GLY A 38 6.69 -2.42 29.58
CA GLY A 38 8.07 -2.51 29.08
C GLY A 38 8.24 -2.45 27.56
N ALA A 39 7.15 -2.29 26.80
CA ALA A 39 7.17 -2.03 25.37
C ALA A 39 6.75 -0.58 25.05
N LYS A 40 7.40 0.05 24.07
CA LYS A 40 6.94 1.32 23.53
C LYS A 40 5.73 1.08 22.62
N THR A 41 4.66 1.83 22.84
CA THR A 41 3.40 1.72 22.10
C THR A 41 2.91 3.08 21.61
N VAL A 42 2.18 3.08 20.50
CA VAL A 42 1.52 4.26 19.91
C VAL A 42 0.02 4.05 19.85
N SER A 43 -0.77 5.12 19.98
CA SER A 43 -2.23 5.04 19.81
C SER A 43 -2.59 4.76 18.34
N GLY A 44 -3.62 3.94 18.13
CA GLY A 44 -4.13 3.62 16.80
C GLY A 44 -4.64 4.85 16.04
N ALA A 45 -5.21 5.83 16.74
CA ALA A 45 -5.69 7.07 16.14
C ALA A 45 -4.53 7.90 15.54
N GLN A 46 -3.44 8.06 16.31
CA GLN A 46 -2.26 8.75 15.81
C GLN A 46 -1.58 7.98 14.67
N LEU A 47 -1.52 6.65 14.79
CA LEU A 47 -0.97 5.78 13.76
C LEU A 47 -1.74 5.90 12.44
N ALA A 48 -3.08 5.92 12.49
CA ALA A 48 -3.95 6.09 11.32
C ALA A 48 -3.81 7.47 10.66
N SER A 49 -3.70 8.55 11.46
CA SER A 49 -3.42 9.89 10.94
C SER A 49 -2.10 9.91 10.17
N LEU A 50 -1.04 9.39 10.79
CA LEU A 50 0.28 9.33 10.18
C LEU A 50 0.28 8.47 8.90
N ALA A 51 -0.41 7.33 8.91
CA ALA A 51 -0.53 6.47 7.73
C ALA A 51 -1.14 7.22 6.54
N THR A 52 -2.18 8.03 6.80
CA THR A 52 -2.86 8.82 5.77
C THR A 52 -1.94 9.91 5.21
N GLU A 53 -1.23 10.63 6.09
CA GLU A 53 -0.24 11.65 5.68
C GLU A 53 0.87 11.06 4.79
N LEU A 54 1.42 9.92 5.19
CA LEU A 54 2.48 9.23 4.43
C LEU A 54 1.96 8.78 3.05
N ALA A 55 0.76 8.19 2.99
CA ALA A 55 0.15 7.74 1.75
C ALA A 55 -0.06 8.90 0.76
N ASP A 56 -0.51 10.07 1.22
CA ASP A 56 -0.72 11.24 0.36
C ASP A 56 0.57 11.83 -0.18
N SER A 57 1.67 11.73 0.57
CA SER A 57 3.00 12.14 0.09
C SER A 57 3.54 11.22 -1.00
N ASN A 58 3.47 9.90 -0.77
CA ASN A 58 3.92 8.90 -1.73
C ASN A 58 3.10 8.92 -3.02
N ARG A 59 1.76 9.02 -2.91
CA ARG A 59 0.87 9.07 -4.07
C ARG A 59 1.21 10.23 -5.00
N ARG A 60 1.52 11.40 -4.44
CA ARG A 60 1.93 12.57 -5.23
C ARG A 60 3.23 12.33 -5.98
N ALA A 61 4.20 11.65 -5.37
CA ALA A 61 5.46 11.31 -6.02
C ALA A 61 5.26 10.24 -7.12
N ASP A 62 4.55 9.15 -6.83
CA ASP A 62 4.43 8.00 -7.73
C ASP A 62 3.52 8.24 -8.93
N LEU A 63 2.56 9.15 -8.83
CA LEU A 63 1.52 9.38 -9.84
C LEU A 63 1.55 10.80 -10.44
N ALA A 64 2.61 11.58 -10.18
CA ALA A 64 2.70 12.99 -10.58
C ALA A 64 2.40 13.23 -12.06
N ASP A 65 2.93 12.37 -12.93
CA ASP A 65 2.88 12.54 -14.39
C ASP A 65 1.68 11.82 -15.05
N LEU A 66 0.78 11.23 -14.24
CA LEU A 66 -0.33 10.45 -14.78
C LEU A 66 -1.63 11.25 -14.78
N PRO A 67 -2.48 11.07 -15.81
CA PRO A 67 -3.75 11.79 -15.89
C PRO A 67 -4.68 11.42 -14.71
N PRO A 68 -5.62 12.31 -14.37
CA PRO A 68 -6.65 12.01 -13.39
C PRO A 68 -7.46 10.78 -13.80
N ALA A 69 -7.79 9.94 -12.82
CA ALA A 69 -8.58 8.74 -13.03
C ALA A 69 -9.66 8.62 -11.94
N SER A 70 -10.79 8.00 -12.29
CA SER A 70 -11.89 7.75 -11.36
C SER A 70 -11.64 6.57 -10.41
N ALA A 71 -10.64 5.72 -10.71
CA ALA A 71 -10.16 4.70 -9.79
C ALA A 71 -9.42 5.35 -8.62
N ARG A 72 -9.83 5.03 -7.38
CA ARG A 72 -9.28 5.64 -6.17
C ARG A 72 -8.01 4.95 -5.69
N ASN A 73 -7.90 3.65 -5.92
CA ASN A 73 -6.72 2.88 -5.59
C ASN A 73 -5.84 2.80 -6.84
N ARG A 74 -4.68 3.44 -6.80
CA ARG A 74 -3.72 3.47 -7.91
C ARG A 74 -2.35 3.12 -7.36
N MET A 75 -1.83 1.98 -7.79
CA MET A 75 -0.64 1.37 -7.23
C MET A 75 0.40 1.21 -8.33
N ARG A 76 1.48 1.98 -8.25
CA ARG A 76 2.61 1.85 -9.17
C ARG A 76 3.35 0.55 -8.86
N GLY A 77 3.71 -0.18 -9.91
CA GLY A 77 4.36 -1.47 -9.78
C GLY A 77 5.09 -1.88 -11.05
N ILE A 78 5.68 -3.07 -11.02
CA ILE A 78 6.39 -3.68 -12.14
C ILE A 78 5.73 -5.00 -12.50
N VAL A 79 5.58 -5.25 -13.81
CA VAL A 79 5.07 -6.54 -14.31
C VAL A 79 6.12 -7.60 -14.05
N THR A 80 5.72 -8.67 -13.35
CA THR A 80 6.59 -9.79 -12.99
C THR A 80 6.30 -11.05 -13.79
N ARG A 81 5.06 -11.18 -14.31
CA ARG A 81 4.66 -12.27 -15.18
C ARG A 81 3.51 -11.82 -16.08
N LEU A 82 3.54 -12.32 -17.31
CA LEU A 82 2.52 -12.08 -18.32
C LEU A 82 2.13 -13.42 -18.96
N THR A 83 0.85 -13.76 -18.91
CA THR A 83 0.30 -14.95 -19.58
C THR A 83 -0.70 -14.49 -20.63
N LEU A 84 -0.44 -14.78 -21.89
CA LEU A 84 -1.29 -14.43 -23.02
C LEU A 84 -2.10 -15.65 -23.46
N ASP A 85 -3.41 -15.48 -23.59
CA ASP A 85 -4.30 -16.42 -24.26
C ASP A 85 -4.74 -15.83 -25.62
N THR A 86 -5.83 -16.33 -26.20
CA THR A 86 -6.37 -15.88 -27.48
C THR A 86 -7.05 -14.52 -27.34
N VAL A 87 -7.88 -14.34 -26.29
CA VAL A 87 -8.67 -13.12 -26.06
C VAL A 87 -8.21 -12.35 -24.83
N MET A 88 -7.78 -13.07 -23.80
CA MET A 88 -7.45 -12.51 -22.50
C MET A 88 -5.95 -12.59 -22.22
N ALA A 89 -5.50 -11.73 -21.33
CA ALA A 89 -4.17 -11.74 -20.75
C ALA A 89 -4.27 -11.64 -19.23
N GLN A 90 -3.45 -12.42 -18.54
CA GLN A 90 -3.21 -12.27 -17.12
C GLN A 90 -1.89 -11.51 -16.90
N VAL A 91 -1.96 -10.43 -16.12
CA VAL A 91 -0.82 -9.59 -15.77
C VAL A 91 -0.60 -9.65 -14.27
N ASP A 92 0.57 -10.14 -13.85
CA ASP A 92 0.98 -10.16 -12.45
C ASP A 92 1.90 -8.97 -12.18
N VAL A 93 1.52 -8.11 -11.23
CA VAL A 93 2.23 -6.87 -10.90
C VAL A 93 2.71 -6.91 -9.45
N GLN A 94 3.99 -6.63 -9.23
CA GLN A 94 4.51 -6.35 -7.88
C GLN A 94 4.40 -4.85 -7.61
N ALA A 95 3.59 -4.48 -6.61
CA ALA A 95 3.36 -3.10 -6.20
C ALA A 95 3.66 -2.94 -4.70
N GLY A 96 4.85 -2.44 -4.38
CA GLY A 96 5.34 -2.43 -3.00
C GLY A 96 5.39 -3.85 -2.42
N PRO A 97 4.83 -4.13 -1.23
CA PRO A 97 4.77 -5.47 -0.66
C PRO A 97 3.66 -6.36 -1.26
N PHE A 98 2.81 -5.82 -2.13
CA PHE A 98 1.63 -6.51 -2.63
C PHE A 98 1.85 -7.09 -4.03
N ARG A 99 1.38 -8.32 -4.24
CA ARG A 99 1.23 -8.92 -5.57
C ARG A 99 -0.21 -8.74 -6.04
N LEU A 100 -0.38 -8.08 -7.17
CA LEU A 100 -1.66 -7.84 -7.81
C LEU A 100 -1.77 -8.68 -9.08
N VAL A 101 -2.95 -9.24 -9.34
CA VAL A 101 -3.23 -9.99 -10.58
C VAL A 101 -4.40 -9.31 -11.27
N SER A 102 -4.21 -8.98 -12.54
CA SER A 102 -5.25 -8.38 -13.38
C SER A 102 -5.54 -9.28 -14.58
N LEU A 103 -6.81 -9.39 -14.94
CA LEU A 103 -7.25 -9.96 -16.22
C LEU A 103 -7.68 -8.81 -17.12
N VAL A 104 -7.01 -8.69 -18.26
CA VAL A 104 -7.27 -7.66 -19.28
C VAL A 104 -7.38 -8.33 -20.65
N SER A 105 -7.86 -7.62 -21.67
CA SER A 105 -7.81 -8.16 -23.02
C SER A 105 -6.35 -8.30 -23.47
N ARG A 106 -6.09 -9.30 -24.30
CA ARG A 106 -4.80 -9.42 -24.98
C ARG A 106 -4.49 -8.18 -25.81
N GLU A 107 -5.48 -7.67 -26.53
CA GLU A 107 -5.36 -6.45 -27.34
C GLU A 107 -4.84 -5.26 -26.50
N ALA A 108 -5.36 -5.06 -25.27
CA ALA A 108 -4.88 -3.97 -24.41
C ALA A 108 -3.42 -4.15 -24.00
N VAL A 109 -2.96 -5.38 -23.78
CA VAL A 109 -1.54 -5.65 -23.49
C VAL A 109 -0.68 -5.33 -24.71
N ASP A 110 -1.10 -5.77 -25.88
CA ASP A 110 -0.38 -5.57 -27.14
C ASP A 110 -0.33 -4.07 -27.51
N GLU A 111 -1.46 -3.35 -27.41
CA GLU A 111 -1.57 -1.91 -27.70
C GLU A 111 -0.73 -1.05 -26.75
N LEU A 112 -0.70 -1.41 -25.47
CA LEU A 112 0.07 -0.68 -24.45
C LEU A 112 1.53 -1.12 -24.39
N GLY A 113 1.94 -2.12 -25.18
CA GLY A 113 3.30 -2.67 -25.17
C GLY A 113 3.71 -3.22 -23.80
N ILE A 114 2.78 -3.84 -23.08
CA ILE A 114 3.04 -4.37 -21.74
C ILE A 114 3.81 -5.68 -21.86
N GLU A 115 4.97 -5.74 -21.21
CA GLU A 115 5.84 -6.90 -21.12
C GLU A 115 6.33 -7.12 -19.68
N VAL A 116 6.97 -8.26 -19.42
CA VAL A 116 7.63 -8.49 -18.14
C VAL A 116 8.74 -7.46 -17.95
N GLY A 117 8.70 -6.73 -16.85
CA GLY A 117 9.59 -5.59 -16.58
C GLY A 117 8.95 -4.23 -16.83
N SER A 118 7.79 -4.14 -17.51
CA SER A 118 7.10 -2.86 -17.68
C SER A 118 6.68 -2.27 -16.33
N VAL A 119 6.90 -0.96 -16.18
CA VAL A 119 6.32 -0.20 -15.08
C VAL A 119 4.87 0.14 -15.42
N VAL A 120 3.95 -0.23 -14.54
CA VAL A 120 2.51 -0.03 -14.73
C VAL A 120 1.88 0.58 -13.49
N VAL A 121 0.68 1.12 -13.64
CA VAL A 121 -0.17 1.51 -12.51
C VAL A 121 -1.40 0.62 -12.49
N ALA A 122 -1.44 -0.31 -11.53
CA ALA A 122 -2.63 -1.09 -11.26
C ALA A 122 -3.68 -0.18 -10.62
N SER A 123 -4.86 -0.10 -11.23
CA SER A 123 -5.95 0.75 -10.74
C SER A 123 -7.17 -0.09 -10.35
N VAL A 124 -7.71 0.18 -9.16
CA VAL A 124 -8.86 -0.55 -8.60
C VAL A 124 -9.93 0.46 -8.17
N LYS A 125 -11.17 0.19 -8.53
CA LYS A 125 -12.32 1.00 -8.11
C LYS A 125 -12.57 0.83 -6.61
N ALA A 126 -12.93 1.92 -5.93
CA ALA A 126 -13.20 1.88 -4.49
C ALA A 126 -14.35 0.92 -4.11
N THR A 127 -15.28 0.68 -5.04
CA THR A 127 -16.43 -0.21 -4.87
C THR A 127 -16.09 -1.69 -4.92
N ASN A 128 -14.87 -2.06 -5.30
CA ASN A 128 -14.43 -3.44 -5.49
C ASN A 128 -13.32 -3.80 -4.49
N VAL A 129 -13.55 -3.47 -3.21
CA VAL A 129 -12.63 -3.73 -2.10
C VAL A 129 -13.42 -4.39 -0.96
N GLY A 130 -12.95 -5.55 -0.49
CA GLY A 130 -13.47 -6.20 0.70
C GLY A 130 -12.74 -5.71 1.96
N ILE A 131 -13.46 -5.59 3.08
CA ILE A 131 -12.89 -5.27 4.39
C ILE A 131 -13.16 -6.44 5.32
N GLU A 132 -12.10 -6.96 5.92
CA GLU A 132 -12.16 -8.06 6.89
C GLU A 132 -11.59 -7.58 8.23
N GLY A 133 -12.22 -7.99 9.33
CA GLY A 133 -11.73 -7.72 10.67
C GLY A 133 -10.55 -8.63 11.01
N VAL A 134 -9.48 -8.09 11.58
CA VAL A 134 -8.38 -8.88 12.12
C VAL A 134 -8.70 -9.20 13.59
N PRO A 135 -8.67 -10.48 14.01
CA PRO A 135 -8.83 -10.82 15.43
C PRO A 135 -7.74 -10.16 16.27
N SER A 136 -8.13 -9.48 17.35
CA SER A 136 -7.19 -9.05 18.38
C SER A 136 -6.70 -10.27 19.15
N VAL A 137 -5.39 -10.54 19.15
CA VAL A 137 -4.75 -11.54 20.02
C VAL A 137 -4.46 -10.94 21.38
#